data_AF-A0AA95JID3-F1
#
_entry.id   AF-A0AA95JID3-F1
#
_cell.length_a   1.000
_cell.length_b   1.000
_cell.length_c   1.000
_cell.angle_alpha   90.00
_cell.angle_beta   90.00
_cell.angle_gamma   90.00
#
_symmetry.space_group_name_H-M   'P 1'
#
loop_
_entity.id
_entity.type
_entity.pdbx_description
1 polymer ?
#
loop_
_entity_poly.entity_id
_entity_poly.type
_entity_poly.pdbx_seq_one_letter_code
_entity_poly.pdbx_strand_id
1 'polypeptide(L)'
;MDHKRDLAVPWVPLSDIPQSPCGIEVDAAPGWVTVRAVYSFYDGDRDLIIEMRSIIASLFDEAASPLVDFSRGYPKLTDPRWPHHWWPLMKVEDSSWLVENRARLFEGNAYEHIRIVSDDGTFDAIVEQAPDNVQWVSGKGASFYTPSYRSK
;
A
#
# COMPACT_ATOMS: atom_id res chain seq x y z
N MET A 1 12.20 26.24 3.21
CA MET A 1 11.40 25.55 4.25
C MET A 1 12.07 24.22 4.48
N ASP A 2 12.25 23.83 5.73
CA ASP A 2 12.91 22.58 6.09
C ASP A 2 11.94 21.44 5.77
N HIS A 3 12.10 20.76 4.63
CA HIS A 3 11.31 19.60 4.26
C HIS A 3 11.65 18.47 5.25
N LYS A 4 10.96 18.45 6.40
CA LYS A 4 11.04 17.38 7.37
C LYS A 4 10.44 16.12 6.75
N ARG A 5 11.33 15.39 6.08
CA ARG A 5 11.39 13.96 5.74
C ARG A 5 10.06 13.21 5.84
N ASP A 6 9.41 13.02 4.70
CA ASP A 6 8.46 11.93 4.48
C ASP A 6 8.98 10.65 5.16
N LEU A 7 8.19 10.09 6.08
CA LEU A 7 8.59 8.92 6.86
C LEU A 7 7.70 7.74 6.48
N ALA A 8 8.32 6.70 5.92
CA ALA A 8 7.64 5.43 5.70
C ALA A 8 7.58 4.64 7.02
N VAL A 9 6.37 4.37 7.51
CA VAL A 9 6.12 3.52 8.68
C VAL A 9 5.32 2.28 8.28
N PRO A 10 5.39 1.16 9.03
CA PRO A 10 4.57 0.00 8.73
C PRO A 10 3.09 0.36 8.75
N TRP A 11 2.39 0.03 7.67
CA TRP A 11 0.94 0.10 7.62
C TRP A 11 0.35 -1.28 7.86
N VAL A 12 -0.53 -1.35 8.86
CA VAL A 12 -1.07 -2.59 9.40
C VAL A 12 -2.60 -2.44 9.50
N PRO A 13 -3.35 -2.68 8.41
CA PRO A 13 -4.79 -2.45 8.37
C PRO A 13 -5.62 -3.45 9.20
N LEU A 14 -5.01 -4.57 9.65
CA LEU A 14 -5.58 -5.52 10.60
C LEU A 14 -4.52 -5.92 11.63
N SER A 15 -4.92 -6.19 12.87
CA SER A 15 -3.99 -6.50 13.97
C SER A 15 -3.23 -7.82 13.81
N ASP A 16 -3.71 -8.75 12.97
CA ASP A 16 -3.19 -10.12 12.83
C ASP A 16 -2.43 -10.36 11.51
N ILE A 17 -2.00 -9.31 10.81
CA ILE A 17 -1.32 -9.46 9.52
C ILE A 17 0.08 -10.06 9.72
N PRO A 18 0.39 -11.22 9.13
CA PRO A 18 1.73 -11.80 9.18
C PRO A 18 2.73 -10.90 8.46
N GLN A 19 3.88 -10.64 9.09
CA GLN A 19 4.94 -9.83 8.47
C GLN A 19 5.86 -10.62 7.54
N SER A 20 5.27 -11.43 6.66
CA SER A 20 5.99 -12.27 5.70
C SER A 20 5.11 -12.69 4.52
N PRO A 21 4.42 -11.76 3.82
CA PRO A 21 3.79 -12.11 2.55
C PRO A 21 4.89 -12.58 1.60
N CYS A 22 4.59 -13.62 0.84
CA CYS A 22 5.52 -14.15 -0.15
C CYS A 22 5.42 -13.44 -1.50
N GLY A 23 4.48 -12.50 -1.64
CA GLY A 23 4.32 -11.65 -2.81
C GLY A 23 3.24 -10.60 -2.56
N ILE A 24 3.25 -9.55 -3.38
CA ILE A 24 2.21 -8.54 -3.44
C ILE A 24 1.75 -8.42 -4.89
N GLU A 25 0.44 -8.44 -5.10
CA GLU A 25 -0.17 -8.10 -6.38
C GLU A 25 -0.96 -6.80 -6.21
N VAL A 26 -0.85 -5.90 -7.19
CA VAL A 26 -1.58 -4.62 -7.19
C VAL A 26 -2.43 -4.53 -8.44
N ASP A 27 -3.71 -4.25 -8.26
CA ASP A 27 -4.65 -3.91 -9.34
C ASP A 27 -5.18 -2.50 -9.08
N ALA A 28 -5.12 -1.64 -10.10
CA ALA A 28 -5.51 -0.24 -9.97
C ALA A 28 -6.38 0.19 -11.15
N ALA A 29 -7.34 1.05 -10.85
CA ALA A 29 -8.20 1.72 -11.83
C ALA A 29 -8.42 3.18 -11.40
N PRO A 30 -8.90 4.07 -12.28
CA PRO A 30 -9.24 5.43 -11.88
C PRO A 30 -10.19 5.42 -10.67
N GLY A 31 -9.75 6.01 -9.55
CA GLY A 31 -10.54 6.05 -8.31
C GLY A 31 -10.32 4.88 -7.34
N TRP A 32 -9.57 3.84 -7.70
CA TRP A 32 -9.48 2.61 -6.90
C TRP A 32 -8.13 1.90 -6.97
N VAL A 33 -7.71 1.34 -5.85
CA VAL A 33 -6.53 0.47 -5.73
C VAL A 33 -6.90 -0.75 -4.91
N THR A 34 -6.53 -1.92 -5.39
CA THR A 34 -6.64 -3.19 -4.67
C THR A 34 -5.26 -3.80 -4.53
N VAL A 35 -4.92 -4.16 -3.31
CA VAL A 35 -3.67 -4.84 -2.97
C VAL A 35 -3.99 -6.22 -2.46
N ARG A 36 -3.36 -7.23 -3.03
CA ARG A 36 -3.38 -8.59 -2.53
C ARG A 36 -2.01 -8.91 -1.96
N ALA A 37 -1.96 -9.08 -0.64
CA ALA A 37 -0.78 -9.67 0.00
C ALA A 37 -0.92 -11.19 -0.01
N VAL A 38 -0.04 -11.83 -0.78
CA VAL A 38 -0.06 -13.27 -1.03
C VAL A 38 0.66 -13.97 0.12
N TYR A 39 -0.01 -14.88 0.79
CA TYR A 39 0.61 -15.79 1.77
C TYR A 39 0.44 -17.25 1.37
N SER A 40 -0.60 -17.54 0.58
CA SER A 40 -1.03 -18.90 0.27
C SER A 40 -0.09 -19.72 -0.61
N PHE A 41 0.91 -19.10 -1.25
CA PHE A 41 1.75 -19.79 -2.22
C PHE A 41 2.88 -20.62 -1.58
N TYR A 42 3.45 -20.16 -0.47
CA TYR A 42 4.61 -20.82 0.13
C TYR A 42 4.38 -21.40 1.53
N ASP A 43 3.46 -20.86 2.34
CA ASP A 43 3.22 -21.36 3.72
C ASP A 43 1.80 -21.07 4.27
N GLY A 44 0.98 -20.27 3.58
CA GLY A 44 -0.37 -19.88 4.05
C GLY A 44 -1.51 -20.67 3.42
N ASP A 45 -2.72 -20.50 3.96
CA ASP A 45 -3.98 -21.00 3.40
C ASP A 45 -4.91 -19.88 2.88
N ARG A 46 -4.54 -18.63 3.15
CA ARG A 46 -5.31 -17.43 2.88
C ARG A 46 -4.44 -16.30 2.34
N ASP A 47 -5.02 -15.41 1.56
CA ASP A 47 -4.41 -14.14 1.15
C ASP A 47 -5.18 -12.99 1.76
N LEU A 48 -4.52 -11.85 1.94
CA LEU A 48 -5.14 -10.63 2.42
C LEU A 48 -5.46 -9.73 1.23
N ILE A 49 -6.72 -9.34 1.10
CA ILE A 49 -7.15 -8.33 0.15
C ILE A 49 -7.42 -7.02 0.88
N ILE A 50 -6.88 -5.94 0.34
CA ILE A 50 -7.07 -4.57 0.80
C ILE A 50 -7.58 -3.76 -0.38
N GLU A 51 -8.79 -3.23 -0.28
CA GLU A 51 -9.36 -2.33 -1.27
C GLU A 51 -9.42 -0.92 -0.72
N MET A 52 -9.02 0.04 -1.55
CA MET A 52 -8.96 1.45 -1.19
C MET A 52 -9.49 2.29 -2.35
N ARG A 53 -10.41 3.21 -2.04
CA ARG A 53 -10.66 4.37 -2.87
C ARG A 53 -9.43 5.25 -2.87
N SER A 54 -8.93 5.50 -4.07
CA SER A 54 -7.76 6.31 -4.27
C SER A 54 -8.06 7.43 -5.23
N ILE A 55 -7.84 8.68 -4.80
CA ILE A 55 -7.99 9.83 -5.69
C ILE A 55 -6.82 9.88 -6.69
N ILE A 56 -5.67 9.33 -6.30
CA ILE A 56 -4.48 9.24 -7.14
C ILE A 56 -3.87 7.86 -6.96
N ALA A 57 -3.86 7.09 -8.03
CA ALA A 57 -3.28 5.76 -8.12
C ALA A 57 -2.25 5.77 -9.25
N SER A 58 -0.96 5.64 -8.94
CA SER A 58 0.08 5.68 -9.97
C SER A 58 1.27 4.78 -9.61
N LEU A 59 1.76 4.07 -10.63
CA LEU A 59 3.11 3.49 -10.65
C LEU A 59 4.09 4.64 -10.86
N PHE A 60 4.82 5.02 -9.81
CA PHE A 60 5.73 6.16 -9.88
C PHE A 60 7.12 5.73 -10.36
N ASP A 61 7.28 5.60 -11.67
CA ASP A 61 8.57 5.85 -12.35
C ASP A 61 8.51 7.10 -13.27
N GLU A 62 7.31 7.61 -13.61
CA GLU A 62 7.15 8.73 -14.57
C GLU A 62 6.65 10.06 -13.97
N ALA A 63 6.26 10.13 -12.69
CA ALA A 63 5.65 11.33 -12.13
C ALA A 63 6.34 11.83 -10.86
N ALA A 64 7.60 12.30 -10.96
CA ALA A 64 8.29 13.05 -9.90
C ALA A 64 7.95 12.55 -8.47
N SER A 65 8.30 11.29 -8.19
CA SER A 65 8.12 10.67 -6.88
C SER A 65 8.64 11.63 -5.81
N PRO A 66 7.95 11.81 -4.66
CA PRO A 66 8.58 12.46 -3.53
C PRO A 66 9.93 11.77 -3.32
N LEU A 67 11.01 12.55 -3.21
CA LEU A 67 12.40 12.11 -3.09
C LEU A 67 12.60 11.30 -1.81
N VAL A 68 11.95 10.15 -1.72
CA VAL A 68 12.12 9.17 -0.68
C VAL A 68 13.22 8.28 -1.21
N ASP A 69 14.44 8.67 -0.87
CA ASP A 69 15.63 7.88 -1.08
C ASP A 69 15.31 6.45 -0.61
N PHE A 70 15.38 5.47 -1.52
CA PHE A 70 15.11 4.06 -1.26
C PHE A 70 16.08 3.44 -0.23
N SER A 71 16.92 4.25 0.40
CA SER A 71 17.93 3.86 1.36
C SER A 71 17.83 4.68 2.66
N ARG A 72 17.74 3.93 3.79
CA ARG A 72 17.62 4.40 5.19
C ARG A 72 16.28 5.04 5.57
N GLY A 73 15.32 4.20 5.92
CA GLY A 73 14.09 4.64 6.60
C GLY A 73 12.94 3.64 6.51
N TYR A 74 12.99 2.72 5.56
CA TYR A 74 11.87 1.81 5.31
C TYR A 74 11.75 0.77 6.42
N PRO A 75 10.52 0.46 6.84
CA PRO A 75 10.28 -0.60 7.79
C PRO A 75 10.76 -1.93 7.21
N LYS A 76 11.46 -2.69 8.04
CA LYS A 76 11.88 -4.05 7.71
C LYS A 76 10.83 -5.05 8.16
N LEU A 77 10.84 -6.23 7.55
CA LEU A 77 10.09 -7.37 8.08
C LEU A 77 10.61 -7.70 9.48
N THR A 78 9.69 -7.95 10.42
CA THR A 78 10.05 -8.46 11.75
C THR A 78 10.28 -9.97 11.75
N ASP A 79 9.87 -10.69 10.69
CA ASP A 79 10.09 -12.13 10.57
C ASP A 79 11.59 -12.46 10.47
N PRO A 80 12.14 -13.29 11.37
CA PRO A 80 13.57 -13.59 11.40
C PRO A 80 14.08 -14.36 10.18
N ARG A 81 13.20 -14.97 9.37
CA ARG A 81 13.56 -15.61 8.10
C ARG A 81 14.04 -14.59 7.05
N TRP A 82 13.61 -13.33 7.19
CA TRP A 82 13.81 -12.29 6.18
C TRP A 82 14.44 -11.02 6.76
N PRO A 83 15.62 -11.10 7.43
CA PRO A 83 16.18 -10.00 8.24
C PRO A 83 16.62 -8.76 7.44
N HIS A 84 16.68 -8.89 6.11
CA HIS A 84 17.09 -7.83 5.18
C HIS A 84 15.97 -7.35 4.26
N HIS A 85 14.78 -7.93 4.34
CA HIS A 85 13.65 -7.57 3.47
C HIS A 85 12.81 -6.46 4.10
N TRP A 86 12.14 -5.69 3.24
CA TRP A 86 11.28 -4.58 3.65
C TRP A 86 9.84 -5.02 3.84
N TRP A 87 9.13 -4.35 4.74
CA TRP A 87 7.70 -4.52 4.92
C TRP A 87 6.94 -3.88 3.77
N PRO A 88 6.19 -4.63 2.95
CA PRO A 88 5.73 -4.11 1.67
C PRO A 88 4.54 -3.13 1.75
N LEU A 89 3.87 -3.01 2.91
CA LEU A 89 2.70 -2.14 3.07
C LEU A 89 3.06 -0.97 4.00
N MET A 90 3.24 0.22 3.47
CA MET A 90 3.74 1.37 4.22
C MET A 90 2.74 2.53 4.21
N LYS A 91 2.74 3.31 5.29
CA LYS A 91 2.11 4.64 5.34
C LYS A 91 3.21 5.68 5.32
N VAL A 92 3.04 6.72 4.51
CA VAL A 92 3.96 7.85 4.45
C VAL A 92 3.43 8.94 5.36
N GLU A 93 4.02 9.05 6.54
CA GLU A 93 3.75 10.14 7.49
C GLU A 93 4.42 11.44 7.04
N ASP A 94 3.83 12.57 7.44
CA ASP A 94 4.28 13.92 7.09
C ASP A 94 4.47 14.13 5.58
N SER A 95 3.68 13.44 4.75
CA SER A 95 3.86 13.43 3.30
C SER A 95 3.89 14.84 2.70
N SER A 96 5.06 15.23 2.21
CA SER A 96 5.30 16.48 1.48
C SER A 96 4.36 16.60 0.26
N TRP A 97 4.14 15.51 -0.47
CA TRP A 97 3.22 15.49 -1.60
C TRP A 97 1.80 15.93 -1.19
N LEU A 98 1.27 15.39 -0.08
CA LEU A 98 -0.05 15.77 0.45
C LEU A 98 -0.09 17.23 0.86
N VAL A 99 0.97 17.73 1.50
CA VAL A 99 1.08 19.14 1.92
C VAL A 99 1.07 20.06 0.69
N GLU A 100 1.86 19.76 -0.32
CA GLU A 100 2.01 20.58 -1.53
C GLU A 100 0.75 20.56 -2.41
N ASN A 101 0.04 19.43 -2.47
CA ASN A 101 -1.11 19.24 -3.34
C ASN A 101 -2.46 19.39 -2.61
N ARG A 102 -2.45 19.73 -1.31
CA ARG A 102 -3.67 19.79 -0.47
C ARG A 102 -4.79 20.64 -1.08
N ALA A 103 -4.45 21.78 -1.70
CA ALA A 103 -5.42 22.69 -2.30
C ALA A 103 -6.12 22.12 -3.55
N ARG A 104 -5.59 21.05 -4.15
CA ARG A 104 -6.18 20.36 -5.30
C ARG A 104 -7.07 19.18 -4.90
N LEU A 105 -7.07 18.81 -3.63
CA LEU A 105 -7.88 17.73 -3.06
C LEU A 105 -9.20 18.28 -2.53
N PHE A 106 -10.18 17.41 -2.31
CA PHE A 106 -11.48 17.84 -1.79
C PHE A 106 -11.35 18.33 -0.34
N GLU A 107 -11.84 19.55 -0.10
CA GLU A 107 -11.79 20.19 1.21
C GLU A 107 -12.65 19.42 2.23
N GLY A 108 -12.17 19.30 3.47
CA GLY A 108 -12.86 18.60 4.56
C GLY A 108 -12.54 17.11 4.68
N ASN A 109 -11.89 16.50 3.67
CA ASN A 109 -11.52 15.09 3.70
C ASN A 109 -10.16 14.83 4.36
N ALA A 110 -10.05 13.72 5.08
CA ALA A 110 -8.78 13.20 5.58
C ALA A 110 -8.15 12.28 4.53
N TYR A 111 -6.88 12.52 4.21
CA TYR A 111 -6.15 11.76 3.21
C TYR A 111 -4.95 11.09 3.84
N GLU A 112 -4.70 9.85 3.43
CA GLU A 112 -3.49 9.12 3.76
C GLU A 112 -2.69 8.85 2.49
N HIS A 113 -1.37 8.84 2.63
CA HIS A 113 -0.46 8.42 1.59
C HIS A 113 0.02 7.02 1.92
N ILE A 114 -0.38 6.05 1.09
CA ILE A 114 0.01 4.65 1.22
C ILE A 114 1.03 4.32 0.14
N ARG A 115 2.12 3.67 0.54
CA ARG A 115 3.16 3.16 -0.33
C ARG A 115 3.17 1.65 -0.28
N ILE A 116 3.17 1.02 -1.44
CA ILE A 116 3.26 -0.43 -1.61
C ILE A 116 4.56 -0.75 -2.31
N VAL A 117 5.36 -1.65 -1.72
CA VAL A 117 6.61 -2.13 -2.29
C VAL A 117 6.39 -3.52 -2.86
N SER A 118 6.70 -3.70 -4.13
CA SER A 118 6.70 -4.98 -4.84
C SER A 118 8.07 -5.21 -5.48
N ASP A 119 8.29 -6.41 -6.00
CA ASP A 119 9.52 -6.73 -6.74
C ASP A 119 9.67 -5.91 -8.03
N ASP A 120 8.54 -5.48 -8.61
CA ASP A 120 8.49 -4.68 -9.85
C ASP A 120 8.65 -3.16 -9.61
N GLY A 121 8.71 -2.73 -8.34
CA GLY A 121 8.86 -1.34 -7.95
C GLY A 121 7.88 -0.90 -6.87
N THR A 122 7.76 0.42 -6.70
CA THR A 122 6.86 1.02 -5.72
C THR A 122 5.62 1.63 -6.36
N PHE A 123 4.51 1.44 -5.67
CA PHE A 123 3.24 2.03 -6.01
C PHE A 123 2.81 2.96 -4.88
N ASP A 124 2.37 4.17 -5.22
CA ASP A 124 1.85 5.13 -4.24
C ASP A 124 0.38 5.43 -4.51
N ALA A 125 -0.38 5.52 -3.43
CA ALA A 125 -1.80 5.84 -3.45
C ALA A 125 -2.11 6.96 -2.45
N ILE A 126 -2.91 7.93 -2.91
CA ILE A 126 -3.54 8.91 -2.03
C ILE A 126 -4.98 8.46 -1.79
N VAL A 127 -5.21 7.92 -0.60
CA VAL A 127 -6.48 7.30 -0.22
C VAL A 127 -7.28 8.22 0.68
N GLU A 128 -8.58 8.24 0.45
CA GLU A 128 -9.52 8.98 1.29
C GLU A 128 -9.90 8.09 2.49
N GLN A 129 -9.39 8.43 3.68
CA GLN A 129 -9.57 7.65 4.91
C GLN A 129 -9.00 6.21 4.87
N ALA A 130 -9.36 5.41 5.88
CA ALA A 130 -9.03 4.00 6.03
C ALA A 130 -9.56 3.15 4.84
N PRO A 131 -8.99 1.97 4.58
CA PRO A 131 -9.37 1.14 3.44
C PRO A 131 -10.86 0.78 3.47
N ASP A 132 -11.53 0.82 2.32
CA ASP A 132 -12.95 0.51 2.20
C ASP A 132 -13.27 -0.94 2.59
N ASN A 133 -12.33 -1.85 2.31
CA ASN A 133 -12.49 -3.27 2.59
C ASN A 133 -11.13 -3.92 2.86
N VAL A 134 -11.06 -4.68 3.94
CA VAL A 134 -9.88 -5.46 4.32
C VAL A 134 -10.34 -6.84 4.75
N GLN A 135 -9.96 -7.87 4.01
CA GLN A 135 -10.46 -9.22 4.27
C GLN A 135 -9.46 -10.31 3.92
N TRP A 136 -9.49 -11.37 4.73
CA TRP A 136 -8.83 -12.61 4.43
C TRP A 136 -9.70 -13.45 3.49
N VAL A 137 -9.13 -13.88 2.37
CA VAL A 137 -9.77 -14.78 1.41
C VAL A 137 -8.99 -16.08 1.32
N SER A 138 -9.66 -17.21 1.08
CA SER A 138 -8.94 -18.47 0.81
C SER A 138 -7.98 -18.28 -0.38
N GLY A 139 -6.77 -18.84 -0.33
CA GLY A 139 -5.77 -18.65 -1.39
C GLY A 139 -6.25 -19.07 -2.78
N LYS A 140 -7.14 -20.07 -2.85
CA LYS A 140 -7.83 -20.49 -4.08
C LYS A 140 -9.00 -19.57 -4.46
N GLY A 141 -9.65 -18.95 -3.48
CA GLY A 141 -10.71 -17.95 -3.67
C GLY A 141 -10.19 -16.61 -4.19
N ALA A 142 -8.92 -16.29 -3.93
CA ALA A 142 -8.27 -15.08 -4.43
C ALA A 142 -8.14 -15.07 -5.96
N SER A 143 -7.97 -16.23 -6.60
CA SER A 143 -7.99 -16.38 -8.08
C SER A 143 -9.34 -15.98 -8.69
N PHE A 144 -10.40 -15.99 -7.88
CA PHE A 144 -11.76 -15.60 -8.26
C PHE A 144 -12.18 -14.27 -7.64
N TYR A 145 -11.30 -13.65 -6.85
CA TYR A 145 -11.59 -12.36 -6.23
C TYR A 145 -11.68 -11.32 -7.33
N THR A 146 -12.90 -10.82 -7.54
CA THR A 146 -13.13 -9.68 -8.42
C THR A 146 -13.23 -8.47 -7.51
N PRO A 147 -12.34 -7.46 -7.66
CA PRO A 147 -12.45 -6.24 -6.89
C PRO A 147 -13.86 -5.65 -7.00
N SER A 148 -14.32 -5.03 -5.92
CA SER A 148 -15.68 -4.49 -5.82
C SER A 148 -16.00 -3.50 -6.93
N TYR A 149 -15.01 -2.72 -7.38
CA TYR A 149 -15.16 -1.80 -8.51
C TYR A 149 -15.29 -2.47 -9.87
N ARG A 150 -14.78 -3.70 -10.06
CA ARG A 150 -14.92 -4.49 -11.30
C ARG A 150 -16.20 -5.32 -11.35
N SER A 151 -16.90 -5.45 -10.22
CA SER A 151 -18.09 -6.32 -10.10
C SER A 151 -19.39 -5.66 -10.59
N LYS A 152 -19.31 -4.57 -11.38
CA LYS A 152 -20.45 -3.81 -11.90
C LYS A 152 -20.55 -3.90 -13.42
#